data_AF-A0A9P5VHI9-F1
#
_entry.id   AF-A0A9P5VHI9-F1
#
_cell.length_a   1.000
_cell.length_b   1.000
_cell.length_c   1.000
_cell.angle_alpha   90.00
_cell.angle_beta   90.00
_cell.angle_gamma   90.00
#
_symmetry.space_group_name_H-M   'P 1'
#
loop_
_entity.id
_entity.type
_entity.pdbx_description
1 polymer ?
#
loop_
_entity_poly.entity_id
_entity_poly.type
_entity_poly.pdbx_seq_one_letter_code
_entity_poly.pdbx_strand_id
1 'polypeptide(L)'
;MALRLASSPLARTSASMQLATALRASSSLNGRVYFHATRTAATQGQSPASVTDVYKQQPYKIPTPNQLHGSYHWDFERLLSVSMVPLLAASAINGAHPITDGLLGVVVPMHCHVGFDAMITDYLHPAKVGVWGNRACTWTLRGATVLALIGCYQFNTNDIGLTELVKKAWEA
;
A
#
# COMPACT_ATOMS: atom_id res chain seq x y z
N MET A 1 -20.05 -71.45 -3.95
CA MET A 1 -20.83 -70.25 -4.34
C MET A 1 -19.84 -69.23 -4.90
N ALA A 2 -19.24 -69.35 -6.10
CA ALA A 2 -19.77 -69.52 -7.46
C ALA A 2 -20.94 -68.54 -7.70
N LEU A 3 -20.96 -67.61 -8.66
CA LEU A 3 -20.18 -67.41 -9.90
C LEU A 3 -20.64 -66.05 -10.51
N ARG A 4 -19.77 -65.43 -11.35
CA ARG A 4 -20.09 -64.57 -12.54
C ARG A 4 -20.49 -63.10 -12.26
N LEU A 5 -19.74 -62.07 -12.67
CA LEU A 5 -19.36 -61.63 -14.04
C LEU A 5 -20.52 -61.65 -15.04
N ALA A 6 -21.15 -60.49 -15.25
CA ALA A 6 -22.06 -60.25 -16.36
C ALA A 6 -21.89 -58.81 -16.89
N SER A 7 -20.93 -58.70 -17.80
CA SER A 7 -20.85 -57.69 -18.87
C SER A 7 -21.97 -57.91 -19.89
N SER A 8 -22.53 -56.83 -20.47
CA SER A 8 -23.03 -56.68 -21.88
C SER A 8 -24.13 -55.59 -22.01
N PRO A 9 -24.54 -55.14 -23.22
CA PRO A 9 -23.81 -55.02 -24.48
C PRO A 9 -23.93 -53.63 -25.16
N LEU A 10 -23.02 -53.45 -26.13
CA LEU A 10 -23.01 -52.52 -27.27
C LEU A 10 -24.39 -52.18 -27.88
N ALA A 11 -24.66 -50.89 -28.09
CA ALA A 11 -25.51 -50.42 -29.19
C ALA A 11 -24.62 -49.75 -30.25
N ARG A 12 -24.63 -50.40 -31.42
CA ARG A 12 -23.86 -50.14 -32.63
C ARG A 12 -24.66 -49.12 -33.45
N THR A 13 -24.05 -47.99 -33.82
CA THR A 13 -24.54 -47.22 -34.97
C THR A 13 -23.42 -47.12 -36.00
N SER A 14 -23.69 -47.81 -37.10
CA SER A 14 -22.89 -47.93 -38.29
C SER A 14 -23.02 -46.65 -39.10
N ALA A 15 -21.90 -45.98 -39.36
CA ALA A 15 -21.79 -45.08 -40.50
C ALA A 15 -20.47 -45.41 -41.20
N SER A 16 -20.59 -46.36 -42.12
CA SER A 16 -19.62 -46.62 -43.17
C SER A 16 -19.55 -45.40 -44.10
N MET A 17 -18.38 -44.78 -44.26
CA MET A 17 -18.00 -44.23 -45.55
C MET A 17 -16.49 -43.98 -45.68
N GLN A 18 -15.87 -44.94 -46.38
CA GLN A 18 -14.94 -44.73 -47.49
C GLN A 18 -13.57 -44.10 -47.20
N LEU A 19 -12.59 -45.01 -47.23
CA LEU A 19 -11.18 -44.79 -47.47
C LEU A 19 -10.99 -44.19 -48.88
N ALA A 20 -10.45 -42.97 -48.95
CA ALA A 20 -9.89 -42.43 -50.18
C ALA A 20 -8.42 -42.05 -49.92
N THR A 21 -7.54 -42.96 -50.29
CA THR A 21 -6.12 -42.68 -50.46
C THR A 21 -5.94 -41.87 -51.75
N ALA A 22 -5.35 -40.69 -51.67
CA ALA A 22 -4.71 -40.05 -52.81
C ALA A 22 -3.53 -39.20 -52.33
N LEU A 23 -2.33 -39.75 -52.54
CA LEU A 23 -1.08 -39.00 -52.52
C LEU A 23 -1.13 -37.93 -53.62
N ARG A 24 -0.89 -36.66 -53.26
CA ARG A 24 -0.35 -35.69 -54.20
C ARG A 24 0.85 -34.98 -53.60
N ALA A 25 1.97 -35.22 -54.24
CA ALA A 25 3.23 -34.55 -54.04
C ALA A 25 3.13 -33.05 -54.37
N SER A 26 3.94 -32.29 -53.64
CA SER A 26 4.48 -30.95 -53.87
C SER A 26 4.02 -30.18 -55.11
N SER A 27 3.48 -28.99 -54.85
CA SER A 27 3.84 -27.81 -55.63
C SER A 27 3.96 -26.63 -54.68
N SER A 28 5.17 -26.09 -54.59
CA SER A 28 5.50 -24.80 -54.00
C SER A 28 4.43 -23.77 -54.40
N LEU A 29 3.55 -23.43 -53.46
CA LEU A 29 2.68 -22.27 -53.62
C LEU A 29 3.51 -21.07 -53.24
N ASN A 30 3.89 -20.30 -54.25
CA ASN A 30 4.26 -18.89 -54.16
C ASN A 30 3.23 -18.14 -53.30
N GLY A 31 3.43 -18.19 -51.98
CA GLY A 31 2.77 -17.32 -51.03
C GLY A 31 3.34 -15.94 -51.22
N ARG A 32 2.79 -15.20 -52.18
CA ARG A 32 3.10 -13.79 -52.39
C ARG A 32 2.71 -13.05 -51.11
N VAL A 33 3.70 -12.78 -50.25
CA VAL A 33 3.53 -11.88 -49.12
C VAL A 33 3.27 -10.51 -49.71
N TYR A 34 2.02 -10.07 -49.65
CA TYR A 34 1.69 -8.69 -49.94
C TYR A 34 2.19 -7.85 -48.77
N PHE A 35 3.40 -7.33 -48.90
CA PHE A 35 3.81 -6.21 -48.06
C PHE A 35 2.86 -5.06 -48.38
N HIS A 36 1.90 -4.79 -47.50
CA HIS A 36 1.15 -3.54 -47.50
C HIS A 36 2.09 -2.42 -47.02
N ALA A 37 3.13 -2.12 -47.81
CA ALA A 37 3.99 -0.97 -47.62
C ALA A 37 3.33 0.27 -48.22
N THR A 38 2.11 0.58 -47.78
CA THR A 38 1.51 1.90 -48.00
C THR A 38 0.57 2.23 -46.83
N ARG A 39 1.13 2.32 -45.63
CA ARG A 39 0.74 3.43 -44.77
C ARG A 39 1.56 4.62 -45.24
N THR A 40 0.99 5.45 -46.11
CA THR A 40 1.24 6.89 -46.01
C THR A 40 0.57 7.34 -44.72
N ALA A 41 1.18 6.98 -43.58
CA ALA A 41 1.03 7.80 -42.40
C ALA A 41 1.57 9.15 -42.86
N ALA A 42 0.71 10.17 -42.90
CA ALA A 42 1.20 11.53 -42.94
C ALA A 42 2.10 11.67 -41.72
N THR A 43 3.41 11.50 -41.92
CA THR A 43 4.39 12.15 -41.07
C THR A 43 4.05 13.62 -41.20
N GLN A 44 3.22 14.12 -40.27
CA GLN A 44 3.27 15.53 -39.93
C GLN A 44 4.75 15.81 -39.77
N GLY A 45 5.30 16.63 -40.68
CA GLY A 45 6.72 16.87 -40.73
C GLY A 45 7.18 17.33 -39.37
N GLN A 46 7.72 16.41 -38.57
CA GLN A 46 8.53 16.76 -37.44
C GLN A 46 9.80 17.29 -38.09
N SER A 47 9.84 18.61 -38.26
CA SER A 47 11.09 19.34 -38.42
C SER A 47 12.07 18.74 -37.42
N PRO A 48 13.33 18.45 -37.81
CA PRO A 48 14.31 17.93 -36.87
C PRO A 48 14.27 18.83 -35.64
N ALA A 49 13.98 18.24 -34.47
CA ALA A 49 13.89 18.98 -33.22
C ALA A 49 15.15 19.83 -33.14
N SER A 50 14.95 21.15 -33.07
CA SER A 50 16.08 22.05 -33.03
C SER A 50 16.93 21.63 -31.83
N VAL A 51 18.27 21.69 -31.92
CA VAL A 51 19.13 21.50 -30.74
C VAL A 51 18.69 22.44 -29.60
N THR A 52 17.97 23.50 -29.95
CA THR A 52 17.31 24.44 -29.05
C THR A 52 16.06 23.94 -28.32
N ASP A 53 15.39 22.92 -28.83
CA ASP A 53 14.26 22.28 -28.15
C ASP A 53 14.73 21.34 -27.03
N VAL A 54 15.95 20.78 -27.13
CA VAL A 54 16.54 19.91 -26.11
C VAL A 54 16.83 20.67 -24.81
N TYR A 55 17.08 21.98 -24.88
CA TYR A 55 17.35 22.83 -23.71
C TYR A 55 16.19 23.74 -23.31
N LYS A 56 15.00 23.59 -23.91
CA LYS A 56 13.81 24.34 -23.50
C LYS A 56 13.42 23.94 -22.08
N GLN A 57 13.76 24.82 -21.12
CA GLN A 57 13.30 24.74 -19.73
C GLN A 57 11.78 24.65 -19.74
N GLN A 58 11.25 23.49 -19.35
CA GLN A 58 9.81 23.35 -19.18
C GLN A 58 9.39 24.26 -18.03
N PRO A 59 8.36 25.10 -18.18
CA PRO A 59 7.87 25.90 -17.07
C PRO A 59 7.42 24.96 -15.94
N TYR A 60 8.11 24.99 -14.81
CA TYR A 60 7.66 24.27 -13.63
C TYR A 60 6.34 24.88 -13.16
N LYS A 61 5.26 24.10 -13.22
CA LYS A 61 3.98 24.52 -12.66
C LYS A 61 4.03 24.32 -11.15
N ILE A 62 4.05 25.42 -10.40
CA ILE A 62 3.98 25.39 -8.95
C ILE A 62 2.66 24.72 -8.54
N PRO A 63 2.68 23.62 -7.77
CA PRO A 63 1.45 23.01 -7.28
C PRO A 63 0.73 23.98 -6.34
N THR A 64 -0.59 23.90 -6.28
CA THR A 64 -1.38 24.71 -5.35
C THR A 64 -0.96 24.39 -3.91
N PRO A 65 -0.57 25.40 -3.10
CA PRO A 65 -0.14 25.15 -1.72
C PRO A 65 -1.23 24.46 -0.91
N ASN A 66 -0.85 23.43 -0.14
CA ASN A 66 -1.72 22.81 0.86
C ASN A 66 -1.10 22.96 2.24
N GLN A 67 -1.67 23.84 3.05
CA GLN A 67 -1.17 24.14 4.40
C GLN A 67 -1.29 22.95 5.36
N LEU A 68 -2.26 22.05 5.15
CA LEU A 68 -2.44 20.85 5.98
C LEU A 68 -1.26 19.86 5.85
N HIS A 69 -0.59 19.85 4.70
CA HIS A 69 0.54 18.94 4.46
C HIS A 69 1.90 19.54 4.87
N GLY A 70 1.95 20.86 5.07
CA GLY A 70 3.18 21.58 5.41
C GLY A 70 3.10 22.21 6.79
N SER A 71 2.65 23.46 6.84
CA SER A 71 2.70 24.29 8.04
C SER A 71 1.91 23.71 9.21
N TYR A 72 0.64 23.33 9.01
CA TYR A 72 -0.20 22.88 10.11
C TYR A 72 0.22 21.53 10.68
N HIS A 73 0.72 20.63 9.83
CA HIS A 73 1.26 19.37 10.29
C HIS A 73 2.52 19.58 11.15
N TRP A 74 3.42 20.44 10.69
CA TRP A 74 4.63 20.80 11.44
C TRP A 74 4.29 21.47 12.78
N ASP A 75 3.38 22.44 12.79
CA ASP A 75 2.95 23.13 14.02
C ASP A 75 2.34 22.14 15.02
N PHE A 76 1.52 21.19 14.53
CA PHE A 76 0.91 20.15 15.35
C PHE A 76 1.95 19.22 16.00
N GLU A 77 2.96 18.79 15.26
CA GLU A 77 4.07 17.99 15.81
C GLU A 77 4.81 18.72 16.93
N ARG A 78 5.09 20.01 16.72
CA ARG A 78 5.79 20.82 17.72
C ARG A 78 4.91 21.02 18.94
N LEU A 79 3.61 21.26 18.76
CA LEU A 79 2.64 21.37 19.86
C LEU A 79 2.61 20.10 20.72
N LEU A 80 2.53 18.92 20.09
CA LEU A 80 2.57 17.65 20.83
C LEU A 80 3.88 17.50 21.61
N SER A 81 5.01 17.80 20.98
CA SER A 81 6.33 17.67 21.61
C SER A 81 6.52 18.64 22.78
N VAL A 82 6.12 19.90 22.61
CA VAL A 82 6.25 20.93 23.65
C VAL A 82 5.27 20.70 24.79
N SER A 83 4.02 20.28 24.51
CA SER A 83 3.02 19.99 25.55
C SER A 83 3.39 18.81 26.44
N MET A 84 4.17 17.85 25.92
CA MET A 84 4.60 16.69 26.70
C MET A 84 5.55 17.06 27.85
N VAL A 85 6.39 18.10 27.69
CA VAL A 85 7.34 18.53 28.73
C VAL A 85 6.66 18.93 30.05
N PRO A 86 5.70 19.88 30.08
CA PRO A 86 5.00 20.22 31.32
C PRO A 86 4.10 19.10 31.83
N LEU A 87 3.53 18.26 30.96
CA LEU A 87 2.72 17.12 31.39
C LEU A 87 3.54 16.07 32.15
N LEU A 88 4.74 15.75 31.65
CA LEU A 88 5.67 14.86 32.33
C LEU A 88 6.13 15.47 33.65
N ALA A 89 6.51 16.75 33.67
CA ALA A 89 6.89 17.45 34.90
C ALA A 89 5.75 17.44 35.94
N ALA A 90 4.51 17.72 35.52
CA ALA A 90 3.34 17.67 36.39
C ALA A 90 3.10 16.28 36.96
N SER A 91 3.24 15.22 36.15
CA SER A 91 3.11 13.83 36.61
C SER A 91 4.21 13.41 37.59
N ALA A 92 5.44 13.91 37.39
CA ALA A 92 6.57 13.59 38.25
C ALA A 92 6.48 14.27 39.63
N ILE A 93 5.98 15.51 39.67
CA ILE A 93 5.87 16.29 40.92
C ILE A 93 4.62 15.91 41.71
N ASN A 94 3.47 15.83 41.04
CA ASN A 94 2.18 15.64 41.71
C ASN A 94 1.78 14.17 41.83
N GLY A 95 2.50 13.26 41.17
CA GLY A 95 2.12 11.86 41.10
C GLY A 95 0.89 11.63 40.21
N ALA A 96 0.12 10.60 40.54
CA ALA A 96 -0.99 10.21 39.68
C ALA A 96 -2.19 11.13 39.84
N HIS A 97 -2.62 11.65 38.70
CA HIS A 97 -3.74 12.58 38.64
C HIS A 97 -4.55 12.32 37.38
N PRO A 98 -5.88 12.10 37.48
CA PRO A 98 -6.69 11.60 36.37
C PRO A 98 -6.68 12.52 35.14
N ILE A 99 -6.58 13.84 35.34
CA ILE A 99 -6.47 14.79 34.22
C ILE A 99 -5.11 14.67 33.53
N THR A 100 -4.02 14.58 34.29
CA THR A 100 -2.66 14.50 33.74
C THR A 100 -2.47 13.16 33.02
N ASP A 101 -2.94 12.07 33.63
CA ASP A 101 -2.95 10.73 33.05
C ASP A 101 -3.82 10.64 31.80
N GLY A 102 -4.99 11.28 31.80
CA GLY A 102 -5.86 11.40 30.63
C GLY A 102 -5.18 12.14 29.47
N LEU A 103 -4.53 13.27 29.75
CA LEU A 103 -3.80 14.05 28.76
C LEU A 103 -2.58 13.28 28.24
N LEU A 104 -1.78 12.66 29.11
CA LEU A 104 -0.66 11.81 28.72
C LEU A 104 -1.13 10.62 27.86
N GLY A 105 -2.27 10.03 28.19
CA GLY A 105 -2.90 8.95 27.44
C GLY A 105 -3.34 9.33 26.02
N VAL A 106 -3.35 10.62 25.67
CA VAL A 106 -3.62 11.10 24.30
C VAL A 106 -2.35 11.65 23.65
N VAL A 107 -1.63 12.52 24.35
CA VAL A 107 -0.46 13.22 23.81
C VAL A 107 0.66 12.23 23.46
N VAL A 108 0.92 11.22 24.30
CA VAL A 108 1.97 10.23 24.05
C VAL A 108 1.66 9.38 22.82
N PRO A 109 0.49 8.70 22.69
CA PRO A 109 0.19 7.94 21.48
C PRO A 109 0.15 8.79 20.21
N MET A 110 -0.34 10.03 20.28
CA MET A 110 -0.36 10.93 19.12
C MET A 110 1.06 11.37 18.70
N HIS A 111 1.94 11.69 19.66
CA HIS A 111 3.34 12.00 19.36
C HIS A 111 4.05 10.81 18.72
N CYS A 112 3.84 9.60 19.25
CA CYS A 112 4.36 8.36 18.66
C CYS A 112 3.79 8.11 17.25
N HIS A 113 2.50 8.40 17.01
CA HIS A 113 1.89 8.23 15.69
C HIS A 113 2.61 9.06 14.63
N VAL A 114 2.82 10.36 14.88
CA VAL A 114 3.47 11.22 13.89
C VAL A 114 4.96 10.87 13.72
N GLY A 115 5.64 10.51 14.81
CA GLY A 115 7.02 10.03 14.74
C GLY A 115 7.18 8.75 13.91
N PHE A 116 6.29 7.77 14.10
CA PHE A 116 6.31 6.55 13.29
C PHE A 116 5.85 6.77 11.85
N ASP A 117 4.92 7.70 11.59
CA ASP A 117 4.54 8.05 10.23
C ASP A 117 5.74 8.60 9.45
N ALA A 118 6.55 9.46 10.09
CA ALA A 118 7.81 9.94 9.52
C ALA A 118 8.82 8.80 9.25
N MET A 119 8.92 7.81 10.15
CA MET A 119 9.77 6.63 9.89
C MET A 119 9.27 5.80 8.69
N ILE A 120 7.94 5.67 8.53
CA ILE A 120 7.34 4.96 7.38
C ILE A 120 7.64 5.71 6.09
N THR A 121 7.51 7.04 6.08
CA THR A 121 7.81 7.85 4.88
C THR A 121 9.30 7.79 4.54
N ASP A 122 10.19 7.89 5.53
CA ASP A 122 11.62 7.99 5.23
C ASP A 122 12.26 6.65 4.85
N TYR A 123 11.84 5.56 5.50
CA TYR A 123 12.51 4.26 5.36
C TYR A 123 11.71 3.22 4.59
N LEU A 124 10.37 3.24 4.69
CA LEU A 124 9.48 2.23 4.10
C LEU A 124 8.82 2.71 2.81
N HIS A 125 9.63 3.30 1.92
CA HIS A 125 9.15 3.78 0.63
C HIS A 125 8.53 2.67 -0.24
N PRO A 126 7.45 2.95 -1.00
CA PRO A 126 6.80 1.98 -1.89
C PRO A 126 7.75 1.33 -2.91
N ALA A 127 8.81 2.03 -3.30
CA ALA A 127 9.85 1.50 -4.19
C ALA A 127 10.67 0.36 -3.57
N LYS A 128 10.79 0.31 -2.23
CA LYS A 128 11.55 -0.70 -1.49
C LYS A 128 10.67 -1.84 -0.98
N VAL A 129 9.53 -1.51 -0.38
CA VAL A 129 8.67 -2.48 0.33
C VAL A 129 7.43 -2.88 -0.49
N GLY A 130 7.29 -2.34 -1.70
CA GLY A 130 6.10 -2.49 -2.52
C GLY A 130 4.93 -1.63 -2.03
N VAL A 131 4.01 -1.32 -2.94
CA VAL A 131 2.84 -0.47 -2.65
C VAL A 131 1.95 -1.08 -1.56
N TRP A 132 1.78 -2.41 -1.57
CA TRP A 132 1.01 -3.12 -0.56
C TRP A 132 1.69 -3.15 0.80
N GLY A 133 3.02 -3.33 0.84
CA GLY A 133 3.79 -3.32 2.09
C GLY A 133 3.72 -1.96 2.77
N ASN A 134 3.95 -0.87 2.02
CA ASN A 134 3.83 0.48 2.55
C ASN A 134 2.41 0.77 3.08
N ARG A 135 1.37 0.41 2.32
CA ARG A 135 -0.03 0.56 2.77
C ARG A 135 -0.33 -0.24 4.04
N ALA A 136 0.15 -1.48 4.12
CA ALA A 136 -0.03 -2.32 5.29
C ALA A 136 0.62 -1.67 6.53
N CYS A 137 1.83 -1.12 6.42
CA CYS A 137 2.50 -0.39 7.49
C CYS A 137 1.68 0.84 7.93
N THR A 138 1.21 1.67 7.00
CA THR A 138 0.41 2.86 7.33
C THR A 138 -0.90 2.50 8.04
N TRP A 139 -1.62 1.48 7.57
CA TRP A 139 -2.87 1.06 8.19
C TRP A 139 -2.66 0.36 9.53
N THR A 140 -1.57 -0.40 9.67
CA THR A 140 -1.16 -1.00 10.95
C THR A 140 -0.86 0.09 11.96
N LEU A 141 -0.11 1.13 11.58
CA LEU A 141 0.18 2.26 12.45
C LEU A 141 -1.10 2.95 12.91
N ARG A 142 -2.03 3.25 11.99
CA ARG A 142 -3.33 3.87 12.33
C ARG A 142 -4.14 2.98 13.28
N GLY A 143 -4.21 1.68 13.01
CA GLY A 143 -4.90 0.72 13.87
C GLY A 143 -4.26 0.63 15.26
N ALA A 144 -2.93 0.56 15.33
CA ALA A 144 -2.17 0.53 16.57
C ALA A 144 -2.37 1.82 17.38
N THR A 145 -2.42 2.99 16.74
CA THR A 145 -2.68 4.27 17.42
C THR A 145 -4.08 4.32 18.01
N VAL A 146 -5.11 3.90 17.26
CA VAL A 146 -6.49 3.84 17.78
C VAL A 146 -6.58 2.85 18.94
N LEU A 147 -5.98 1.68 18.80
CA LEU A 147 -5.95 0.66 19.85
C LEU A 147 -5.21 1.16 21.10
N ALA A 148 -4.09 1.86 20.94
CA ALA A 148 -3.35 2.47 22.04
C ALA A 148 -4.19 3.55 22.74
N LEU A 149 -4.85 4.43 22.01
CA LEU A 149 -5.73 5.46 22.60
C LEU A 149 -6.89 4.84 23.39
N ILE A 150 -7.54 3.81 22.85
CA ILE A 150 -8.59 3.06 23.56
C ILE A 150 -8.01 2.38 24.81
N GLY A 151 -6.85 1.74 24.68
CA GLY A 151 -6.15 1.10 25.79
C GLY A 151 -5.82 2.08 26.91
N CYS A 152 -5.23 3.23 26.58
CA CYS A 152 -4.94 4.30 27.54
C CYS A 152 -6.21 4.83 28.20
N TYR A 153 -7.29 5.05 27.44
CA TYR A 153 -8.58 5.46 27.99
C TYR A 153 -9.14 4.42 28.97
N GLN A 154 -9.10 3.14 28.60
CA GLN A 154 -9.57 2.05 29.45
C GLN A 154 -8.74 1.94 30.74
N PHE A 155 -7.42 2.06 30.64
CA PHE A 155 -6.49 2.02 31.79
C PHE A 155 -6.73 3.19 32.76
N ASN A 156 -6.96 4.38 32.23
CA ASN A 156 -7.19 5.58 33.04
C ASN A 156 -8.58 5.61 33.70
N THR A 157 -9.57 4.96 33.09
CA THR A 157 -10.96 5.01 33.57
C THR A 157 -11.34 3.81 34.44
N ASN A 158 -10.80 2.63 34.13
CA ASN A 158 -11.22 1.37 34.74
C ASN A 158 -10.08 0.61 35.44
N ASP A 159 -8.88 1.16 35.49
CA ASP A 159 -7.71 0.58 36.15
C ASP A 159 -6.97 1.64 36.99
N ILE A 160 -5.76 1.33 37.46
CA ILE A 160 -4.94 2.17 38.34
C ILE A 160 -4.43 3.48 37.70
N GLY A 161 -4.51 3.63 36.37
CA GLY A 161 -3.96 4.77 35.64
C GLY A 161 -2.51 4.60 35.18
N LEU A 162 -2.12 5.38 34.17
CA LEU A 162 -0.82 5.27 33.51
C LEU A 162 0.36 5.61 34.43
N THR A 163 0.27 6.67 35.23
CA THR A 163 1.40 7.12 36.05
C THR A 163 1.59 6.24 37.29
N GLU A 164 0.50 5.75 37.91
CA GLU A 164 0.60 4.71 38.95
C GLU A 164 1.15 3.41 38.41
N LEU A 165 0.78 3.00 37.19
CA LEU A 165 1.38 1.83 36.54
C LEU A 165 2.89 1.99 36.43
N VAL A 166 3.36 3.15 35.96
CA VAL A 166 4.81 3.41 35.81
C VAL A 166 5.52 3.37 37.17
N LYS A 167 4.93 3.97 38.22
CA LYS A 167 5.49 3.92 39.57
C LYS A 167 5.61 2.49 40.09
N LYS A 168 4.53 1.70 40.00
CA LYS A 168 4.54 0.30 40.45
C LYS A 168 5.50 -0.57 39.65
N ALA A 169 5.60 -0.33 38.34
CA ALA A 169 6.55 -1.03 37.48
C ALA A 169 8.01 -0.69 37.81
N TRP A 170 8.27 0.50 38.36
CA TRP A 170 9.60 0.92 38.78
C TRP A 170 10.03 0.34 40.13
N GLU A 171 9.07 0.08 41.03
CA GLU A 171 9.32 -0.52 42.34
C GLU A 171 9.35 -2.07 42.31
N ALA A 172 8.95 -2.68 41.18
CA ALA A 172 8.93 -4.13 40.95
C ALA A 172 10.33 -4.70 40.64
#